data_AF-A0A958MNH5-F1
#
_entry.id   AF-A0A958MNH5-F1
#
_cell.length_a   1.000
_cell.length_b   1.000
_cell.length_c   1.000
_cell.angle_alpha   90.00
_cell.angle_beta   90.00
_cell.angle_gamma   90.00
#
_symmetry.space_group_name_H-M   'P 1'
#
loop_
_entity.id
_entity.type
_entity.pdbx_description
1 polymer ?
#
loop_
_entity_poly.entity_id
_entity_poly.type
_entity_poly.pdbx_seq_one_letter_code
_entity_poly.pdbx_strand_id
1 'polypeptide(L)'
;MKLHFVLLGLVCCSVPAQTTSDKQKQIDSLISVVDSYDDHFEKVRVLTSNAGQFRYSKDSRVLIDKAIAISKDNNDPKLYANSYYSLGNYFYFNSQLDSAEVYLDKSMSYVNDETMPFLRASNLMTKSGIYRKHGNIPLALATMLNS
;
A
#
# COMPACT_ATOMS: atom_id res chain seq x y z
N MET A 1 25.72 51.23 27.12
CA MET A 1 25.61 49.79 27.41
C MET A 1 25.23 49.09 26.11
N LYS A 2 26.16 48.36 25.47
CA LYS A 2 25.96 47.71 24.17
C LYS A 2 25.21 46.39 24.38
N LEU A 3 24.03 46.25 23.78
CA LEU A 3 23.23 45.03 23.82
C LEU A 3 23.68 44.13 22.65
N HIS A 4 24.38 43.04 22.95
CA HIS A 4 24.74 42.03 21.95
C HIS A 4 23.56 41.08 21.73
N PHE A 5 22.98 41.10 20.53
CA PHE A 5 22.08 40.04 20.07
C PHE A 5 22.91 38.81 19.68
N VAL A 6 22.78 37.74 20.46
CA VAL A 6 23.29 36.42 20.09
C VAL A 6 22.22 35.72 19.24
N LEU A 7 22.45 35.64 17.94
CA LEU A 7 21.64 34.86 17.01
C LEU A 7 22.02 33.38 17.20
N LEU A 8 21.17 32.63 17.91
CA LEU A 8 21.34 31.19 18.08
C LEU A 8 20.97 30.50 16.75
N GLY A 9 21.99 30.12 15.98
CA GLY A 9 21.81 29.38 14.74
C GLY A 9 21.22 28.00 15.01
N LEU A 10 19.98 27.79 14.56
CA LEU A 10 19.33 26.49 14.55
C LEU A 10 20.04 25.61 13.50
N VAL A 11 20.95 24.74 13.93
CA VAL A 11 21.51 23.71 13.06
C VAL A 11 20.42 22.65 12.84
N CYS A 12 19.60 22.87 11.82
CA CYS A 12 18.76 21.81 11.27
C CYS A 12 19.69 20.75 10.69
N CYS A 13 19.82 19.61 11.37
CA CYS A 13 20.30 18.37 10.75
C CYS A 13 19.34 18.01 9.62
N SER A 14 19.59 18.53 8.41
CA SER A 14 18.85 18.13 7.22
C SER A 14 19.26 16.70 6.88
N VAL A 15 18.38 15.74 7.17
CA VAL A 15 18.40 14.45 6.47
C VAL A 15 18.39 14.78 4.98
N PRO A 16 19.37 14.32 4.18
CA PRO A 16 19.41 14.66 2.77
C PRO A 16 18.12 14.17 2.10
N ALA A 17 17.40 15.10 1.47
CA ALA A 17 16.21 14.78 0.71
C ALA A 17 16.60 13.86 -0.45
N GLN A 18 16.17 12.60 -0.42
CA GLN A 18 16.38 11.65 -1.53
C GLN A 18 15.77 12.22 -2.81
N THR A 19 16.56 12.26 -3.89
CA THR A 19 16.07 12.74 -5.18
C THR A 19 15.09 11.74 -5.79
N THR A 20 14.18 12.20 -6.66
CA THR A 20 13.28 11.32 -7.42
C THR A 20 14.07 10.26 -8.22
N SER A 21 15.27 10.60 -8.69
CA SER A 21 16.18 9.68 -9.38
C SER A 21 16.65 8.53 -8.48
N ASP A 22 16.97 8.81 -7.22
CA ASP A 22 17.45 7.79 -6.28
C ASP A 22 16.36 6.81 -5.86
N LYS A 23 15.10 7.28 -5.74
CA LYS A 23 13.95 6.42 -5.46
C LYS A 23 13.63 5.50 -6.64
N GLN A 24 13.68 6.02 -7.87
CA GLN A 24 13.45 5.21 -9.06
C GLN A 24 14.48 4.08 -9.17
N LYS A 25 15.77 4.39 -8.96
CA LYS A 25 16.84 3.37 -8.94
C LYS A 25 16.60 2.27 -7.91
N GLN A 26 16.10 2.62 -6.71
CA GLN A 26 15.74 1.64 -5.68
C GLN A 26 14.61 0.73 -6.14
N ILE A 27 13.58 1.28 -6.80
CA ILE A 27 12.45 0.52 -7.33
C ILE A 27 12.91 -0.41 -8.46
N ASP A 28 13.73 0.09 -9.38
CA ASP A 28 14.26 -0.71 -10.48
C ASP A 28 15.13 -1.86 -9.95
N SER A 29 15.98 -1.58 -8.96
CA SER A 29 16.79 -2.60 -8.29
C SER A 29 15.92 -3.64 -7.57
N LEU A 30 14.86 -3.21 -6.88
CA LEU A 30 13.93 -4.11 -6.22
C LEU A 30 13.23 -5.02 -7.23
N ILE A 31 12.77 -4.46 -8.35
CA ILE A 31 12.10 -5.20 -9.42
C ILE A 31 13.06 -6.26 -10.00
N SER A 32 14.31 -5.90 -10.26
CA SER A 32 15.31 -6.84 -10.76
C SER A 32 15.55 -8.01 -9.81
N VAL A 33 15.52 -7.77 -8.49
CA VAL A 33 15.66 -8.84 -7.50
C VAL A 33 14.40 -9.71 -7.46
N VAL A 34 13.21 -9.11 -7.51
CA VAL A 34 11.95 -9.86 -7.56
C VAL A 34 11.86 -10.75 -8.79
N ASP A 35 12.37 -10.31 -9.94
CA ASP A 35 12.32 -11.08 -11.18
C ASP A 35 13.16 -12.37 -11.11
N SER A 36 14.15 -12.45 -10.22
CA SER A 36 14.95 -13.67 -10.02
C SER A 36 14.30 -14.70 -9.08
N TYR A 37 13.17 -14.39 -8.46
CA TYR A 37 12.48 -15.36 -7.60
C TYR A 37 11.78 -16.42 -8.46
N ASP A 38 11.68 -17.65 -7.97
CA ASP A 38 10.90 -18.70 -8.65
C ASP A 38 9.43 -18.67 -8.23
N ASP A 39 9.17 -18.38 -6.96
CA ASP A 39 7.83 -18.40 -6.38
C ASP A 39 7.06 -17.10 -6.70
N HIS A 40 5.98 -17.23 -7.47
CA HIS A 40 5.14 -16.09 -7.87
C HIS A 40 4.43 -15.42 -6.70
N PHE A 41 4.08 -16.18 -5.65
CA PHE A 41 3.50 -15.62 -4.44
C PHE A 41 4.51 -14.75 -3.70
N GLU A 42 5.76 -15.18 -3.58
CA GLU A 42 6.84 -14.39 -3.01
C GLU A 42 7.12 -13.12 -3.84
N LYS A 43 7.05 -13.20 -5.18
CA LYS A 43 7.12 -12.00 -6.03
C LYS A 43 6.06 -10.98 -5.66
N VAL A 44 4.79 -11.39 -5.67
CA VAL A 44 3.65 -10.50 -5.36
C VAL A 44 3.73 -9.99 -3.92
N ARG A 45 4.09 -10.85 -2.96
CA ARG A 45 4.22 -10.48 -1.55
C ARG A 45 5.27 -9.40 -1.34
N VAL A 46 6.45 -9.54 -1.95
CA VAL A 46 7.52 -8.53 -1.84
C VAL A 46 7.13 -7.22 -2.52
N LEU A 47 6.55 -7.27 -3.72
CA LEU A 47 6.09 -6.08 -4.44
C LEU A 47 5.04 -5.30 -3.63
N THR A 48 3.99 -5.99 -3.16
CA THR A 48 2.89 -5.36 -2.41
C THR A 48 3.31 -4.86 -1.02
N SER A 49 4.25 -5.55 -0.35
CA SER A 49 4.83 -5.09 0.92
C SER A 49 5.65 -3.81 0.74
N ASN A 50 6.47 -3.74 -0.31
CA ASN A 50 7.24 -2.53 -0.61
C ASN A 50 6.36 -1.39 -1.11
N ALA A 51 5.30 -1.68 -1.87
CA ALA A 51 4.31 -0.68 -2.28
C ALA A 51 3.69 0.04 -1.07
N GLY A 52 3.50 -0.66 0.05
CA GLY A 52 3.03 -0.09 1.32
C GLY A 52 3.99 0.93 1.94
N GLN A 53 5.32 0.80 1.72
CA GLN A 53 6.30 1.81 2.17
C GLN A 53 6.19 3.11 1.36
N PHE A 54 5.74 3.01 0.11
CA PHE A 54 5.54 4.15 -0.78
C PHE A 54 4.08 4.60 -0.87
N ARG A 55 3.21 4.26 0.10
CA ARG A 55 1.74 4.40 0.02
C ARG A 55 1.21 5.80 -0.31
N TYR A 56 1.99 6.87 -0.15
CA TYR A 56 1.63 8.25 -0.53
C TYR A 56 2.28 8.75 -1.83
N SER A 57 3.07 7.92 -2.50
CA SER A 57 3.78 8.25 -3.74
C SER A 57 3.18 7.49 -4.92
N LYS A 58 3.22 8.11 -6.11
CA LYS A 58 2.93 7.44 -7.39
C LYS A 58 3.80 6.19 -7.61
N ASP A 59 4.97 6.15 -6.99
CA ASP A 59 5.93 5.04 -7.07
C ASP A 59 5.32 3.70 -6.60
N SER A 60 4.40 3.75 -5.64
CA SER A 60 3.65 2.58 -5.17
C SER A 60 2.94 1.86 -6.32
N ARG A 61 2.44 2.62 -7.31
CA ARG A 61 1.73 2.06 -8.47
C ARG A 61 2.60 1.21 -9.36
N VAL A 62 3.88 1.56 -9.54
CA VAL A 62 4.80 0.76 -10.37
C VAL A 62 4.91 -0.67 -9.81
N LEU A 63 5.04 -0.80 -8.48
CA LEU A 63 5.14 -2.10 -7.81
C LEU A 63 3.81 -2.86 -7.83
N ILE A 64 2.69 -2.17 -7.58
CA ILE A 64 1.35 -2.78 -7.58
C ILE A 64 0.96 -3.25 -8.99
N ASP A 65 1.22 -2.45 -10.01
CA ASP A 65 0.88 -2.78 -11.40
C ASP A 65 1.69 -4.01 -11.87
N LYS A 66 2.96 -4.14 -11.47
CA LYS A 66 3.76 -5.35 -11.71
C LYS A 66 3.21 -6.57 -10.96
N ALA A 67 2.78 -6.41 -9.70
CA ALA A 67 2.14 -7.50 -8.95
C ALA A 67 0.84 -7.98 -9.62
N ILE A 68 0.03 -7.04 -10.13
CA ILE A 68 -1.18 -7.34 -10.92
C ILE A 68 -0.83 -8.06 -12.23
N ALA A 69 0.23 -7.65 -12.93
CA ALA A 69 0.68 -8.34 -14.15
C ALA A 69 1.05 -9.80 -13.86
N ILE A 70 1.85 -10.07 -12.83
CA ILE A 70 2.21 -11.43 -12.41
C ILE A 70 0.95 -12.23 -12.04
N SER A 71 0.00 -11.60 -11.35
CA SER A 71 -1.28 -12.25 -10.99
C SER A 71 -2.09 -12.66 -12.22
N LYS A 72 -2.08 -11.82 -13.27
CA LYS A 72 -2.74 -12.10 -14.56
C LYS A 72 -2.07 -13.22 -15.32
N ASP A 73 -0.75 -13.17 -15.44
CA ASP A 73 0.02 -14.16 -16.20
C ASP A 73 -0.11 -15.57 -15.60
N ASN A 74 -0.31 -15.67 -14.29
CA ASN A 74 -0.47 -16.95 -13.58
C ASN A 74 -1.93 -17.33 -13.32
N ASN A 75 -2.87 -16.40 -13.52
CA ASN A 75 -4.29 -16.56 -13.23
C ASN A 75 -4.58 -17.16 -11.83
N ASP A 76 -3.84 -16.71 -10.81
CA ASP A 76 -3.92 -17.24 -9.45
C ASP A 76 -4.78 -16.31 -8.55
N PRO A 77 -5.90 -16.82 -7.97
CA PRO A 77 -6.76 -16.05 -7.08
C PRO A 77 -6.04 -15.41 -5.88
N LYS A 78 -5.09 -16.12 -5.26
CA LYS A 78 -4.34 -15.62 -4.10
C LYS A 78 -3.47 -14.43 -4.50
N LEU A 79 -2.86 -14.47 -5.68
CA LEU A 79 -2.08 -13.35 -6.22
C LEU A 79 -2.96 -12.15 -6.52
N TYR A 80 -4.13 -12.37 -7.15
CA TYR A 80 -5.10 -11.32 -7.40
C TYR A 80 -5.58 -10.65 -6.12
N ALA A 81 -5.96 -11.43 -5.09
CA ALA A 81 -6.46 -10.92 -3.84
C ALA A 81 -5.43 -9.96 -3.17
N ASN A 82 -4.17 -10.40 -3.07
CA ASN A 82 -3.11 -9.58 -2.49
C ASN A 82 -2.83 -8.31 -3.31
N SER A 83 -2.77 -8.44 -4.64
CA SER A 83 -2.47 -7.31 -5.53
C SER A 83 -3.56 -6.25 -5.51
N TYR A 84 -4.84 -6.66 -5.57
CA TYR A 84 -5.95 -5.71 -5.51
C TYR A 84 -6.14 -5.11 -4.11
N TYR A 85 -5.84 -5.85 -3.04
CA TYR A 85 -5.84 -5.28 -1.68
C TYR A 85 -4.79 -4.17 -1.54
N SER A 86 -3.60 -4.38 -2.11
CA SER A 86 -2.55 -3.36 -2.15
C SER A 86 -2.99 -2.13 -2.94
N LEU A 87 -3.66 -2.31 -4.09
CA LEU A 87 -4.21 -1.21 -4.88
C LEU A 87 -5.33 -0.45 -4.14
N GLY A 88 -6.22 -1.17 -3.45
CA GLY A 88 -7.24 -0.56 -2.58
C GLY A 88 -6.61 0.29 -1.48
N ASN A 89 -5.55 -0.20 -0.84
CA ASN A 89 -4.79 0.58 0.14
C ASN A 89 -4.13 1.81 -0.45
N TYR A 90 -3.53 1.71 -1.63
CA TYR A 90 -2.97 2.87 -2.33
C TYR A 90 -4.03 3.98 -2.46
N PHE A 91 -5.22 3.67 -2.96
CA PHE A 91 -6.29 4.66 -3.09
C PHE A 91 -6.78 5.18 -1.73
N TYR A 92 -6.90 4.31 -0.73
CA TYR A 92 -7.30 4.69 0.62
C TYR A 92 -6.35 5.72 1.25
N PHE A 93 -5.03 5.47 1.17
CA PHE A 93 -4.03 6.39 1.73
C PHE A 93 -3.89 7.70 0.95
N ASN A 94 -4.30 7.70 -0.32
CA ASN A 94 -4.36 8.91 -1.16
C ASN A 94 -5.76 9.56 -1.17
N SER A 95 -6.62 9.22 -0.20
CA SER A 95 -7.96 9.83 -0.01
C SER A 95 -8.93 9.65 -1.18
N GLN A 96 -8.70 8.67 -2.04
CA GLN A 96 -9.58 8.32 -3.16
C GLN A 96 -10.49 7.15 -2.75
N LEU A 97 -11.44 7.43 -1.85
CA LEU A 97 -12.17 6.40 -1.12
C LEU A 97 -13.07 5.53 -2.01
N ASP A 98 -13.74 6.12 -3.02
CA ASP A 98 -14.57 5.36 -3.97
C ASP A 98 -13.72 4.35 -4.76
N SER A 99 -12.53 4.76 -5.21
CA SER A 99 -11.59 3.87 -5.88
C SER A 99 -11.06 2.80 -4.92
N ALA A 100 -10.79 3.17 -3.68
CA ALA A 100 -10.35 2.22 -2.66
C ALA A 100 -11.38 1.11 -2.46
N GLU A 101 -12.67 1.46 -2.32
CA GLU A 101 -13.75 0.49 -2.14
C GLU A 101 -13.86 -0.47 -3.34
N VAL A 102 -13.81 0.05 -4.57
CA VAL A 102 -13.82 -0.77 -5.80
C VAL A 102 -12.74 -1.84 -5.80
N TYR A 103 -11.51 -1.49 -5.43
CA TYR A 103 -10.40 -2.45 -5.45
C TYR A 103 -10.36 -3.37 -4.23
N LEU A 104 -10.89 -2.93 -3.08
CA LEU A 104 -11.11 -3.81 -1.92
C LEU A 104 -12.18 -4.86 -2.24
N ASP A 105 -13.27 -4.49 -2.91
CA ASP A 105 -14.30 -5.44 -3.35
C ASP A 105 -13.74 -6.42 -4.38
N LYS A 106 -12.92 -5.93 -5.31
CA LYS A 106 -12.22 -6.80 -6.27
C LYS A 106 -11.22 -7.74 -5.60
N SER A 107 -10.55 -7.30 -4.54
CA SER A 107 -9.70 -8.18 -3.73
C SER A 107 -10.54 -9.26 -3.05
N MET A 108 -11.62 -8.87 -2.37
CA MET A 108 -12.51 -9.79 -1.67
C MET A 108 -13.16 -10.82 -2.60
N SER A 109 -13.42 -10.51 -3.87
CA SER A 109 -13.95 -11.50 -4.82
C SER A 109 -13.02 -12.68 -5.10
N TYR A 110 -11.73 -12.56 -4.77
CA TYR A 110 -10.74 -13.64 -4.86
C TYR A 110 -10.33 -14.21 -3.50
N VAL A 111 -10.75 -13.59 -2.40
CA VAL A 111 -10.43 -14.07 -1.06
C VAL A 111 -11.23 -15.35 -0.78
N ASN A 112 -10.52 -16.38 -0.35
CA ASN A 112 -11.08 -17.59 0.22
C ASN A 112 -10.89 -17.53 1.74
N ASP A 113 -12.00 -17.52 2.48
CA ASP A 113 -12.01 -17.24 3.93
C ASP A 113 -11.24 -18.28 4.76
N GLU A 114 -11.22 -19.54 4.31
CA GLU A 114 -10.54 -20.63 5.02
C GLU A 114 -9.01 -20.54 4.90
N THR A 115 -8.53 -20.10 3.74
CA THR A 115 -7.09 -20.08 3.41
C THR A 115 -6.45 -18.70 3.52
N MET A 116 -7.27 -17.63 3.54
CA MET A 116 -6.80 -16.24 3.60
C MET A 116 -7.53 -15.39 4.67
N PRO A 117 -7.74 -15.89 5.90
CA PRO A 117 -8.49 -15.15 6.93
C PRO A 117 -7.84 -13.80 7.27
N PHE A 118 -6.51 -13.72 7.27
CA PHE A 118 -5.80 -12.46 7.52
C PHE A 118 -6.01 -11.41 6.42
N LEU A 119 -6.06 -11.83 5.16
CA LEU A 119 -6.29 -10.90 4.04
C LEU A 119 -7.74 -10.40 4.04
N ARG A 120 -8.69 -11.28 4.40
CA ARG A 120 -10.09 -10.92 4.62
C ARG A 120 -10.22 -9.86 5.72
N ALA A 121 -9.64 -10.11 6.89
CA ALA A 121 -9.62 -9.18 8.01
C ALA A 121 -9.03 -7.83 7.60
N SER A 122 -7.92 -7.85 6.87
CA SER A 122 -7.25 -6.66 6.36
C SER A 122 -8.13 -5.85 5.41
N ASN A 123 -8.84 -6.50 4.47
CA ASN A 123 -9.79 -5.82 3.60
C ASN A 123 -10.90 -5.13 4.41
N LEU A 124 -11.49 -5.85 5.37
CA LEU A 124 -12.58 -5.34 6.20
C LEU A 124 -12.13 -4.20 7.13
N MET A 125 -10.91 -4.25 7.66
CA MET A 125 -10.32 -3.13 8.41
C MET A 125 -10.20 -1.87 7.55
N THR A 126 -9.72 -1.99 6.30
CA THR A 126 -9.62 -0.83 5.40
C THR A 126 -11.00 -0.32 5.00
N LYS A 127 -11.97 -1.21 4.70
CA LYS A 127 -13.37 -0.82 4.42
C LYS A 127 -14.03 -0.11 5.61
N SER A 128 -13.82 -0.61 6.83
CA SER A 128 -14.26 0.07 8.06
C SER A 128 -13.66 1.49 8.16
N GLY A 129 -12.39 1.64 7.81
CA GLY A 129 -11.73 2.95 7.71
C GLY A 129 -12.41 3.89 6.71
N ILE A 130 -12.85 3.38 5.56
CA ILE A 130 -13.61 4.14 4.55
C ILE A 130 -14.94 4.61 5.14
N TYR A 131 -15.72 3.72 5.73
CA TYR A 131 -17.02 4.08 6.33
C TYR A 131 -16.88 5.09 7.47
N ARG A 132 -15.83 4.96 8.29
CA ARG A 132 -15.51 5.96 9.31
C ARG A 132 -15.19 7.33 8.71
N LYS A 133 -14.43 7.39 7.60
CA LYS A 133 -14.12 8.65 6.91
C LYS A 133 -15.37 9.29 6.28
N HIS A 134 -16.36 8.50 5.88
CA HIS A 134 -17.67 8.98 5.43
C HIS A 134 -18.65 9.30 6.57
N GLY A 135 -18.25 9.13 7.84
CA GLY A 135 -19.11 9.38 9.00
C GLY A 135 -20.16 8.30 9.28
N ASN A 136 -20.14 7.19 8.53
CA ASN A 136 -21.04 6.06 8.75
C ASN A 136 -20.48 5.12 9.84
N ILE A 137 -20.53 5.59 11.09
CA ILE A 137 -20.00 4.86 12.25
C ILE A 137 -20.67 3.49 12.46
N PRO A 138 -22.01 3.34 12.34
CA PRO A 138 -22.65 2.03 12.51
C PRO A 138 -22.11 1.00 11.52
N LEU A 139 -22.01 1.35 10.24
CA LEU A 139 -21.47 0.43 9.22
C LEU A 139 -19.99 0.15 9.44
N ALA A 140 -19.20 1.15 9.85
CA ALA A 140 -17.79 0.96 10.18
C ALA A 140 -17.60 -0.08 11.31
N LEU A 141 -18.40 0.01 12.38
CA LEU A 141 -18.37 -0.92 13.51
C LEU A 141 -18.82 -2.33 13.10
N ALA A 142 -19.94 -2.43 12.36
CA ALA A 142 -20.42 -3.71 11.85
C ALA A 142 -19.37 -4.39 10.95
N THR A 143 -18.70 -3.62 10.10
CA THR A 143 -17.64 -4.14 9.21
C THR A 143 -16.44 -4.63 10.02
N MET A 144 -16.04 -3.90 11.07
CA MET A 144 -14.90 -4.28 11.92
C MET A 144 -15.18 -5.50 12.79
N LEU A 145 -16.43 -5.71 13.24
CA LEU A 145 -16.79 -6.93 13.97
C LEU A 145 -16.76 -8.18 13.09
N ASN A 146 -16.85 -8.00 11.78
CA ASN A 146 -16.73 -9.07 10.82
C ASN A 146 -15.28 -9.28 10.36
N SER A 147 -14.29 -8.47 10.77
CA SER A 147 -12.91 -8.59 10.28
C SER A 147 -12.22 -9.84 10.79
#